data_AF-R9XEJ3-F1
#
_entry.id   AF-R9XEJ3-F1
#
_cell.length_a   1.000
_cell.length_b   1.000
_cell.length_c   1.000
_cell.angle_alpha   90.00
_cell.angle_beta   90.00
_cell.angle_gamma   90.00
#
_symmetry.space_group_name_H-M   'P 1'
#
loop_
_entity.id
_entity.type
_entity.pdbx_description
1 polymer ?
#
loop_
_entity_poly.entity_id
_entity_poly.type
_entity_poly.pdbx_seq_one_letter_code
_entity_poly.pdbx_strand_id
1 'polypeptide(L)'
;MPFYFAIIGHKDNPIYEVEFISLQQSFPPDLKELNPFILHASLDIIEDLQWQSTHSGSLNSSVGNSGNSGGGSFLRSRHTHSGAGAPGSCYLSKVDNFYGLSITGYITYGNMKFVMIHGNQNGAPVSVDDGMLKSFYQEVHELYIKTLMNPFYKIDEPITSPTFDWKVKQLAKKYLVK
;
A
#
# COMPACT_ATOMS: atom_id res chain seq x y z
N MET A 1 3.11 14.39 -10.80
CA MET A 1 4.04 13.59 -9.99
C MET A 1 4.19 12.24 -10.65
N PRO A 2 5.42 11.72 -10.80
CA PRO A 2 5.62 10.34 -11.23
C PRO A 2 5.35 9.40 -10.05
N PHE A 3 4.88 8.18 -10.33
CA PHE A 3 4.65 7.16 -9.32
C PHE A 3 5.31 5.86 -9.75
N TYR A 4 5.90 5.14 -8.80
CA TYR A 4 6.42 3.79 -9.03
C TYR A 4 5.59 2.82 -8.18
N PHE A 5 4.93 1.86 -8.82
CA PHE A 5 4.07 0.90 -8.16
C PHE A 5 4.57 -0.53 -8.40
N ALA A 6 4.66 -1.32 -7.34
CA ALA A 6 4.99 -2.73 -7.44
C ALA A 6 4.06 -3.60 -6.58
N ILE A 7 3.86 -4.83 -7.05
CA ILE A 7 3.27 -5.92 -6.28
C ILE A 7 4.39 -6.91 -5.96
N ILE A 8 4.57 -7.15 -4.67
CA ILE A 8 5.61 -8.02 -4.12
C ILE A 8 4.96 -9.31 -3.61
N GLY A 9 5.55 -10.43 -4.04
CA GLY A 9 5.18 -11.79 -3.66
C GLY A 9 5.61 -12.15 -2.24
N HIS A 10 5.36 -13.40 -1.87
CA HIS A 10 5.65 -13.91 -0.52
C HIS A 10 7.14 -14.10 -0.25
N LYS A 11 7.96 -14.16 -1.31
CA LYS A 11 9.42 -14.34 -1.23
C LYS A 11 10.16 -13.02 -1.46
N ASP A 12 9.49 -11.90 -1.20
CA ASP A 12 9.97 -10.54 -1.45
C ASP A 12 10.42 -10.28 -2.90
N ASN A 13 9.85 -11.05 -3.83
CA ASN A 13 10.12 -10.91 -5.25
C ASN A 13 9.06 -10.02 -5.92
N PRO A 14 9.46 -9.07 -6.79
CA PRO A 14 8.50 -8.29 -7.56
C PRO A 14 7.80 -9.21 -8.57
N ILE A 15 6.47 -9.28 -8.51
CA ILE A 15 5.65 -10.01 -9.49
C ILE A 15 5.02 -9.08 -10.52
N TYR A 16 4.96 -7.79 -10.24
CA TYR A 16 4.49 -6.76 -11.16
C TYR A 16 5.09 -5.42 -10.78
N GLU A 17 5.56 -4.66 -11.76
CA GLU A 17 6.14 -3.34 -11.57
C GLU A 17 5.66 -2.42 -12.70
N VAL A 18 5.36 -1.17 -12.36
CA VAL A 18 4.95 -0.17 -13.34
C VAL A 18 5.30 1.23 -12.86
N GLU A 19 5.81 2.04 -13.78
CA GLU A 19 5.98 3.47 -13.59
C GLU A 19 4.80 4.21 -14.22
N PHE A 20 4.12 5.03 -13.43
CA PHE A 20 3.10 5.96 -13.94
C PHE A 20 3.75 7.32 -14.16
N ILE A 21 3.89 7.68 -15.43
CA ILE A 21 4.48 8.94 -15.87
C ILE A 21 3.34 9.93 -16.12
N SER A 22 3.45 11.13 -15.54
CA SER A 22 2.58 12.26 -15.91
C SER A 22 3.20 12.98 -17.11
N LEU A 23 2.38 13.56 -18.00
CA LEU A 23 2.75 14.11 -19.32
C LEU A 23 3.97 15.06 -19.35
N GLN A 24 4.41 15.58 -18.21
CA GLN A 24 5.56 16.48 -18.10
C GLN A 24 6.58 16.07 -17.03
N GLN A 25 6.41 14.94 -16.33
CA GLN A 25 7.19 14.60 -15.13
C GLN A 25 7.43 13.08 -15.04
N SER A 26 8.69 12.67 -15.23
CA SER A 26 9.22 11.34 -14.89
C SER A 26 10.21 11.47 -13.73
N PHE A 27 10.56 10.36 -13.09
CA PHE A 27 11.62 10.35 -12.09
C PHE A 27 12.95 10.80 -12.72
N PRO A 28 13.80 11.57 -12.01
CA PRO A 28 15.19 11.76 -12.39
C PRO A 28 15.86 10.40 -12.61
N PRO A 29 16.74 10.24 -13.61
CA PRO A 29 17.31 8.94 -13.97
C PRO A 29 17.98 8.24 -12.79
N ASP A 30 18.77 8.97 -11.99
CA ASP A 30 19.45 8.44 -10.80
C ASP A 30 18.46 7.91 -9.75
N LEU A 31 17.33 8.60 -9.58
CA LEU A 31 16.29 8.21 -8.63
C LEU A 31 15.45 7.05 -9.15
N LYS A 32 15.27 6.99 -10.48
CA LYS A 32 14.53 5.92 -11.15
C LYS A 32 15.20 4.56 -10.94
N GLU A 33 16.53 4.50 -11.05
CA GLU A 33 17.31 3.28 -10.81
C GLU A 33 17.27 2.86 -9.33
N LEU A 34 17.03 3.81 -8.43
CA LEU A 34 16.96 3.58 -6.99
C LEU A 34 15.57 3.12 -6.52
N ASN A 35 14.52 3.29 -7.32
CA ASN A 35 13.14 2.94 -6.96
C ASN A 35 13.00 1.48 -6.43
N PRO A 36 13.57 0.45 -7.07
CA PRO A 36 13.49 -0.92 -6.54
C PRO A 36 14.18 -1.08 -5.19
N PHE A 37 15.31 -0.41 -4.97
CA PHE A 37 16.05 -0.44 -3.71
C PHE A 37 15.25 0.21 -2.57
N ILE A 38 14.69 1.39 -2.82
CA ILE A 38 13.85 2.12 -1.86
C ILE A 38 12.63 1.27 -1.48
N LEU A 39 11.98 0.70 -2.48
CA LEU A 39 10.82 -0.15 -2.28
C LEU A 39 11.17 -1.37 -1.43
N HIS A 40 12.25 -2.07 -1.76
CA HIS A 40 12.68 -3.26 -1.04
C HIS A 40 13.06 -2.93 0.41
N ALA A 41 13.77 -1.82 0.65
CA ALA A 41 14.13 -1.35 1.99
C ALA A 41 12.89 -1.02 2.86
N SER A 42 11.77 -0.66 2.23
CA SER A 42 10.51 -0.38 2.95
C SER A 42 9.74 -1.63 3.37
N LEU A 43 10.10 -2.82 2.87
CA LEU A 43 9.35 -4.05 3.16
C LEU A 43 9.38 -4.42 4.64
N ASP A 44 10.52 -4.31 5.30
CA ASP A 44 10.65 -4.60 6.73
C ASP A 44 9.66 -3.75 7.56
N ILE A 45 9.54 -2.45 7.22
CA ILE A 45 8.62 -1.53 7.90
C ILE A 45 7.16 -1.93 7.63
N ILE A 46 6.84 -2.29 6.38
CA ILE A 46 5.50 -2.77 5.98
C ILE A 46 5.14 -4.02 6.78
N GLU A 47 6.09 -4.93 6.97
CA GLU A 47 5.89 -6.15 7.74
C GLU A 47 5.67 -5.89 9.23
N ASP A 48 6.43 -4.98 9.83
CA ASP A 48 6.23 -4.60 11.22
C ASP A 48 4.85 -3.95 11.43
N LEU A 49 4.43 -3.08 10.51
CA LEU A 49 3.13 -2.44 10.56
C LEU A 49 1.97 -3.44 10.41
N GLN A 50 2.17 -4.55 9.69
CA GLN A 50 1.14 -5.58 9.53
C GLN A 50 0.78 -6.25 10.87
N TRP A 51 1.76 -6.38 11.77
CA TRP A 51 1.60 -7.03 13.07
C TRP A 51 1.17 -6.04 14.16
N GLN A 52 1.31 -4.75 13.90
CA GLN A 52 0.80 -3.69 14.74
C GLN A 52 -0.69 -3.46 14.42
N SER A 53 -1.57 -4.01 15.26
CA SER A 53 -3.00 -3.65 15.22
C SER A 53 -3.12 -2.12 15.30
N THR A 54 -3.69 -1.48 14.27
CA THR A 54 -3.77 -0.02 14.17
C THR A 54 -4.53 0.56 15.37
N HIS A 55 -3.80 0.93 16.42
CA HIS A 55 -4.28 1.72 17.54
C HIS A 55 -4.38 3.21 17.16
N SER A 56 -4.81 3.52 15.94
CA SER A 56 -5.06 4.90 15.50
C SER A 56 -6.54 5.21 15.63
N GLY A 57 -7.00 5.37 16.87
CA GLY A 57 -8.38 5.68 17.20
C GLY A 57 -8.57 6.07 18.66
N SER A 58 -8.38 7.37 18.95
CA SER A 58 -8.78 8.08 20.18
C SER A 58 -7.97 7.82 21.46
N LEU A 59 -6.97 8.68 21.70
CA LEU A 59 -6.69 9.20 23.03
C LEU A 59 -6.90 10.71 22.99
N ASN A 60 -8.17 11.13 22.96
CA ASN A 60 -8.54 12.36 23.66
C ASN A 60 -8.34 12.08 25.15
N SER A 61 -7.29 12.63 25.74
CA SER A 61 -7.12 12.67 27.19
C SER A 61 -8.11 13.68 27.79
N SER A 62 -9.40 13.33 27.78
CA SER A 62 -10.36 13.92 28.71
C SER A 62 -10.39 13.05 29.96
N VAL A 63 -9.85 13.61 31.04
CA VAL A 63 -9.96 13.15 32.42
C VAL A 63 -11.34 12.56 32.69
N GLY A 64 -11.38 11.29 33.12
CA GLY A 64 -12.61 10.58 33.45
C GLY A 64 -12.31 9.33 34.26
N ASN A 65 -12.07 9.54 35.56
CA ASN A 65 -12.03 8.51 36.59
C ASN A 65 -13.31 7.65 36.57
N SER A 66 -13.19 6.32 36.60
CA SER A 66 -14.09 5.38 37.32
C SER A 66 -13.70 3.92 37.11
N GLY A 67 -13.39 3.23 38.22
CA GLY A 67 -13.98 1.92 38.52
C GLY A 67 -13.37 0.66 37.90
N ASN A 68 -12.54 -0.02 38.70
CA ASN A 68 -12.60 -1.45 39.02
C ASN A 68 -13.16 -2.45 37.98
N SER A 69 -12.37 -3.47 37.63
CA SER A 69 -12.64 -4.91 37.78
C SER A 69 -11.81 -5.72 36.79
N GLY A 70 -11.32 -6.89 37.22
CA GLY A 70 -10.36 -7.70 36.48
C GLY A 70 -10.89 -8.41 35.24
N GLY A 71 -10.03 -9.25 34.66
CA GLY A 71 -10.39 -10.20 33.60
C GLY A 71 -9.50 -10.07 32.38
N GLY A 72 -8.74 -11.14 32.09
CA GLY A 72 -7.76 -11.21 31.01
C GLY A 72 -8.27 -10.79 29.64
N SER A 73 -7.40 -10.14 28.87
CA SER A 73 -7.65 -9.72 27.50
C SER A 73 -6.60 -10.36 26.57
N PHE A 74 -6.58 -11.69 26.51
CA PHE A 74 -5.71 -12.46 25.62
C PHE A 74 -6.40 -12.92 24.33
N LEU A 75 -7.70 -12.61 24.15
CA LEU A 75 -8.51 -13.08 23.02
C LEU A 75 -9.57 -12.05 22.60
N ARG A 76 -9.15 -10.87 22.11
CA ARG A 76 -10.09 -9.97 21.40
C ARG A 76 -9.82 -10.01 19.90
N SER A 77 -10.20 -11.13 19.28
CA SER A 77 -10.50 -11.15 17.84
C SER A 77 -11.77 -10.33 17.64
N ARG A 78 -11.67 -9.20 16.95
CA ARG A 78 -12.83 -8.39 16.57
C ARG A 78 -12.64 -7.92 15.13
N HIS A 79 -13.07 -8.76 14.20
CA HIS A 79 -13.36 -8.34 12.83
C HIS A 79 -14.63 -7.45 12.85
N THR A 80 -14.44 -6.15 12.70
CA THR A 80 -15.52 -5.21 12.33
C THR A 80 -15.06 -4.38 11.14
N HIS A 81 -15.50 -4.77 9.94
CA HIS A 81 -15.36 -4.01 8.70
C HIS A 81 -16.30 -2.82 8.73
N SER A 82 -15.83 -1.63 9.11
CA SER A 82 -16.36 -0.31 8.70
C SER A 82 -15.74 0.80 9.55
N GLY A 83 -14.52 1.19 9.20
CA GLY A 83 -13.86 2.37 9.77
C GLY A 83 -12.44 2.51 9.22
N ALA A 84 -12.07 3.70 8.76
CA ALA A 84 -10.68 4.03 8.52
C ALA A 84 -9.94 3.91 9.87
N GLY A 85 -9.15 2.84 10.05
CA GLY A 85 -8.48 2.52 11.31
C GLY A 85 -8.97 1.26 12.04
N ALA A 86 -9.82 0.43 11.44
CA ALA A 86 -10.18 -0.86 12.01
C ALA A 86 -9.07 -1.92 11.81
N PRO A 87 -8.78 -2.79 12.81
CA PRO A 87 -7.90 -3.93 12.63
C PRO A 87 -8.45 -4.83 11.51
N GLY A 88 -7.63 -5.06 10.48
CA GLY A 88 -8.04 -5.75 9.24
C GLY A 88 -8.22 -4.84 8.02
N SER A 89 -7.86 -3.54 8.11
CA SER A 89 -7.66 -2.70 6.92
C SER A 89 -6.39 -3.11 6.18
N CYS A 90 -6.52 -3.53 4.93
CA CYS A 90 -5.39 -3.82 4.04
C CYS A 90 -4.53 -2.58 3.73
N TYR A 91 -5.07 -1.37 3.88
CA TYR A 91 -4.35 -0.13 3.56
C TYR A 91 -3.57 0.36 4.79
N LEU A 92 -2.25 0.51 4.65
CA LEU A 92 -1.34 0.97 5.70
C LEU A 92 -1.07 2.48 5.67
N SER A 93 -1.60 3.20 4.68
CA SER A 93 -1.29 4.62 4.43
C SER A 93 0.19 4.85 4.13
N LYS A 94 0.75 5.96 4.60
CA LYS A 94 2.16 6.29 4.47
C LYS A 94 2.98 5.46 5.46
N VAL A 95 3.94 4.72 4.93
CA VAL A 95 4.79 3.80 5.69
C VAL A 95 6.17 4.39 5.94
N ASP A 96 6.75 5.04 4.93
CA ASP A 96 8.11 5.58 5.02
C ASP A 96 8.30 6.82 4.11
N ASN A 97 9.47 7.47 4.21
CA ASN A 97 9.89 8.60 3.41
C ASN A 97 11.39 8.53 3.08
N PHE A 98 11.73 8.56 1.80
CA PHE A 98 13.12 8.52 1.34
C PHE A 98 13.43 9.73 0.46
N TYR A 99 14.34 10.61 0.90
CA TYR A 99 14.73 11.84 0.18
C TYR A 99 13.53 12.71 -0.28
N GLY A 100 12.45 12.74 0.50
CA GLY A 100 11.24 13.49 0.16
C GLY A 100 10.27 12.75 -0.77
N LEU A 101 10.54 11.49 -1.11
CA LEU A 101 9.60 10.56 -1.71
C LEU A 101 8.76 9.91 -0.61
N SER A 102 7.45 10.04 -0.68
CA SER A 102 6.56 9.32 0.25
C SER A 102 6.36 7.88 -0.23
N ILE A 103 6.38 6.92 0.68
CA ILE A 103 6.15 5.50 0.40
C ILE A 103 4.85 5.07 1.07
N THR A 104 3.97 4.43 0.32
CA THR A 104 2.69 3.92 0.84
C THR A 104 2.57 2.42 0.64
N GLY A 105 1.94 1.75 1.59
CA GLY A 105 1.80 0.30 1.63
C GLY A 105 0.34 -0.16 1.68
N TYR A 106 0.08 -1.29 1.04
CA TYR A 106 -1.17 -2.03 1.14
C TYR A 106 -0.85 -3.54 1.20
N ILE A 107 -1.42 -4.26 2.16
CA ILE A 107 -1.19 -5.69 2.37
C ILE A 107 -2.50 -6.44 2.16
N THR A 108 -2.48 -7.43 1.28
CA THR A 108 -3.63 -8.33 1.07
C THR A 108 -3.71 -9.38 2.18
N TYR A 109 -4.86 -10.02 2.36
CA TYR A 109 -5.01 -11.14 3.29
C TYR A 109 -4.13 -12.36 2.95
N GLY A 110 -3.63 -12.43 1.72
CA GLY A 110 -2.65 -13.43 1.30
C GLY A 110 -1.20 -13.00 1.55
N ASN A 111 -0.91 -11.96 2.33
CA ASN A 111 0.46 -11.44 2.54
C ASN A 111 1.16 -10.96 1.24
N MET A 112 0.40 -10.61 0.20
CA MET A 112 0.93 -9.88 -0.95
C MET A 112 1.04 -8.41 -0.61
N LYS A 113 2.18 -7.79 -0.93
CA LYS A 113 2.48 -6.40 -0.55
C LYS A 113 2.44 -5.51 -1.77
N PHE A 114 1.57 -4.52 -1.74
CA PHE A 114 1.37 -3.54 -2.80
C PHE A 114 2.03 -2.25 -2.33
N VAL A 115 3.09 -1.83 -2.99
CA VAL A 115 3.92 -0.71 -2.54
C VAL A 115 3.96 0.35 -3.62
N MET A 116 3.80 1.61 -3.23
CA MET A 116 3.88 2.74 -4.15
C MET A 116 4.82 3.81 -3.61
N ILE A 117 5.73 4.24 -4.47
CA ILE A 117 6.59 5.40 -4.26
C ILE A 117 5.97 6.59 -4.98
N HIS A 118 5.78 7.68 -4.24
CA HIS A 118 5.22 8.93 -4.74
C HIS A 118 6.35 9.91 -5.01
N GLY A 119 6.53 10.24 -6.29
CA GLY A 119 7.50 11.22 -6.75
C GLY A 119 7.17 12.64 -6.29
N ASN A 120 8.21 13.44 -6.12
CA ASN A 120 8.12 14.82 -5.68
C ASN A 120 8.00 15.79 -6.88
N GLN A 121 7.20 16.86 -6.75
CA GLN A 121 7.33 18.04 -7.61
C GLN A 121 8.26 19.05 -6.93
N ASN A 122 9.46 19.22 -7.47
CA ASN A 122 10.39 20.29 -7.08
C ASN A 122 10.76 20.35 -5.58
N GLY A 123 10.92 19.19 -4.92
CA GLY A 123 11.40 19.12 -3.53
C GLY A 123 10.35 19.46 -2.45
N ALA A 124 9.08 19.69 -2.84
CA ALA A 124 7.99 19.92 -1.90
C ALA A 124 7.50 18.62 -1.22
N PRO A 125 7.06 18.64 0.03
CA PRO A 125 6.51 17.44 0.67
C PRO A 125 5.29 16.93 -0.13
N VAL A 126 5.34 15.67 -0.57
CA VAL A 126 4.27 15.05 -1.35
C VAL A 126 3.07 14.81 -0.46
N SER A 127 1.97 15.54 -0.71
CA SER A 127 0.67 15.29 -0.09
C SER A 127 0.01 14.09 -0.77
N VAL A 128 -0.20 13.01 -0.01
CA VAL A 128 -0.89 11.81 -0.48
C VAL A 128 -2.38 11.93 -0.14
N ASP A 129 -3.24 11.74 -1.13
CA ASP A 129 -4.70 11.65 -0.92
C ASP A 129 -5.08 10.19 -0.61
N ASP A 130 -5.17 9.86 0.68
CA ASP A 130 -5.45 8.51 1.16
C ASP A 130 -6.77 7.93 0.63
N GLY A 131 -7.78 8.76 0.35
CA GLY A 131 -9.10 8.30 -0.09
C GLY A 131 -9.06 7.72 -1.51
N MET A 132 -8.48 8.48 -2.44
CA MET A 132 -8.31 8.04 -3.83
C MET A 132 -7.30 6.89 -3.93
N LEU A 133 -6.22 6.97 -3.17
CA LEU A 133 -5.19 5.94 -3.19
C LEU A 133 -5.68 4.60 -2.64
N LYS A 134 -6.47 4.62 -1.55
CA LYS A 134 -7.12 3.41 -1.04
C LYS A 134 -8.04 2.77 -2.07
N SER A 135 -8.80 3.58 -2.81
CA SER A 135 -9.68 3.10 -3.87
C SER A 135 -8.89 2.47 -5.03
N PHE A 136 -7.77 3.07 -5.43
CA PHE A 136 -6.84 2.48 -6.39
C PHE A 136 -6.33 1.11 -5.95
N TYR A 137 -5.81 0.99 -4.72
CA TYR A 137 -5.31 -0.28 -4.21
C TYR A 137 -6.39 -1.36 -4.15
N GLN A 138 -7.61 -1.00 -3.75
CA GLN A 138 -8.74 -1.93 -3.70
C GLN A 138 -9.11 -2.46 -5.10
N GLU A 139 -9.18 -1.59 -6.11
CA GLU A 139 -9.49 -2.04 -7.48
C GLU A 139 -8.35 -2.88 -8.09
N VAL A 140 -7.09 -2.52 -7.83
CA VAL A 140 -5.94 -3.35 -8.25
C VAL A 140 -5.95 -4.71 -7.55
N HIS A 141 -6.31 -4.75 -6.26
CA HIS A 141 -6.44 -6.00 -5.52
C HIS A 141 -7.53 -6.90 -6.13
N GLU A 142 -8.66 -6.34 -6.53
CA GLU A 142 -9.69 -7.11 -7.24
C GLU A 142 -9.19 -7.68 -8.57
N LEU A 143 -8.40 -6.92 -9.33
CA LEU A 143 -7.75 -7.40 -10.57
C LEU A 143 -6.73 -8.50 -10.29
N TYR A 144 -5.96 -8.38 -9.21
CA TYR A 144 -5.00 -9.40 -8.78
C TYR A 144 -5.72 -10.70 -8.43
N ILE A 145 -6.82 -10.64 -7.65
CA ILE A 145 -7.64 -11.82 -7.34
C ILE A 145 -8.17 -12.48 -8.61
N LYS A 146 -8.66 -11.71 -9.59
CA LYS A 146 -9.13 -12.27 -10.88
C LYS A 146 -8.02 -13.01 -11.63
N THR A 147 -6.78 -12.54 -11.51
CA THR A 147 -5.60 -13.20 -12.09
C THR A 147 -5.25 -14.47 -11.33
N LEU A 148 -5.33 -14.45 -10.00
CA LEU A 148 -5.11 -15.61 -9.13
C LEU A 148 -6.16 -16.72 -9.35
N MET A 149 -7.40 -16.35 -9.67
CA MET A 149 -8.49 -17.30 -9.96
C MET A 149 -8.33 -18.01 -11.31
N ASN A 150 -7.32 -17.65 -12.11
CA ASN A 150 -6.94 -18.42 -13.29
C ASN A 150 -6.19 -19.70 -12.84
N PRO A 151 -6.71 -20.91 -13.12
CA PRO A 151 -6.09 -22.17 -12.69
C PRO A 151 -4.70 -22.42 -13.28
N PHE A 152 -4.30 -21.67 -14.31
CA PHE A 152 -2.95 -21.77 -14.91
C PHE A 152 -1.96 -20.75 -14.35
N TYR A 153 -2.41 -19.80 -13.54
CA TYR A 153 -1.53 -18.85 -12.89
C TYR A 153 -0.88 -19.50 -11.67
N LYS A 154 0.45 -19.39 -11.57
CA LYS A 154 1.19 -19.86 -10.41
C LYS A 154 1.44 -18.68 -9.47
N ILE A 155 1.25 -18.94 -8.18
CA ILE A 155 1.51 -17.96 -7.13
C ILE A 155 2.99 -17.57 -7.17
N ASP A 156 3.28 -16.30 -6.92
CA ASP A 156 4.62 -15.68 -6.95
C ASP A 156 5.32 -15.63 -8.33
N GLU A 157 4.69 -16.08 -9.42
CA GLU A 157 5.23 -15.85 -10.76
C GLU A 157 4.90 -14.43 -11.27
N PRO A 158 5.76 -13.83 -12.13
CA PRO A 158 5.49 -12.52 -12.70
C PRO A 158 4.19 -12.47 -13.51
N ILE A 159 3.39 -11.43 -13.30
CA ILE A 159 2.15 -11.18 -14.06
C ILE A 159 2.53 -10.55 -15.40
N THR A 160 2.51 -11.36 -16.46
CA THR A 160 2.86 -10.94 -17.83
C THR A 160 1.64 -10.57 -18.69
N SER A 161 0.44 -10.58 -18.12
CA SER A 161 -0.82 -10.34 -18.85
C SER A 161 -0.95 -8.89 -19.35
N PRO A 162 -1.04 -8.67 -20.68
CA PRO A 162 -1.20 -7.31 -21.23
C PRO A 162 -2.52 -6.65 -20.79
N THR A 163 -3.57 -7.45 -20.61
CA THR A 163 -4.87 -6.96 -20.15
C THR A 163 -4.80 -6.47 -18.70
N PHE A 164 -4.00 -7.13 -17.86
CA PHE A 164 -3.79 -6.71 -16.47
C PHE A 164 -3.07 -5.36 -16.44
N ASP A 165 -1.94 -5.24 -17.15
CA ASP A 165 -1.16 -4.00 -17.26
C ASP A 165 -2.02 -2.82 -17.78
N TRP A 166 -2.78 -3.05 -18.86
CA TRP A 166 -3.65 -2.03 -19.41
C TRP A 166 -4.69 -1.55 -18.39
N LYS A 167 -5.34 -2.46 -17.66
CA LYS A 167 -6.33 -2.11 -16.64
C LYS A 167 -5.70 -1.33 -15.49
N VAL A 168 -4.55 -1.77 -14.98
CA VAL A 168 -3.83 -1.05 -13.91
C VAL A 168 -3.47 0.37 -14.34
N LYS A 169 -3.02 0.56 -15.59
CA LYS A 169 -2.75 1.90 -16.15
C LYS A 169 -4.01 2.77 -16.27
N GLN A 170 -5.17 2.19 -16.59
CA GLN A 170 -6.44 2.93 -16.58
C GLN A 170 -6.84 3.35 -15.16
N LEU A 171 -6.65 2.47 -14.17
CA LEU A 171 -6.90 2.80 -12.76
C LEU A 171 -5.99 3.92 -12.27
N ALA A 172 -4.71 3.89 -12.64
CA ALA A 172 -3.77 4.96 -12.30
C ALA A 172 -4.19 6.31 -12.90
N LYS A 173 -4.66 6.32 -14.15
CA LYS A 173 -5.23 7.53 -14.78
C LYS A 173 -6.50 8.02 -14.08
N LYS A 174 -7.32 7.12 -13.54
CA LYS A 174 -8.56 7.45 -12.84
C LYS A 174 -8.30 8.05 -11.44
N TYR A 175 -7.32 7.52 -10.71
CA TYR A 175 -7.13 7.81 -9.28
C TYR A 175 -5.89 8.64 -8.94
N LEU A 176 -4.81 8.54 -9.71
CA LEU A 176 -3.49 9.09 -9.35
C LEU A 176 -3.11 10.31 -10.20
N VAL A 177 -3.51 10.32 -11.47
CA VAL A 177 -3.20 11.40 -12.40
C VAL A 177 -4.44 12.28 -12.57
N LYS A 178 -4.42 13.49 -12.01
CA LYS A 178 -5.33 14.56 -12.40
C LYS A 178 -4.78 15.33 -13.59
#